data_AF-A0A3P7LU65-F1
#
_entry.id   AF-A0A3P7LU65-F1
#
_cell.length_a   1.000
_cell.length_b   1.000
_cell.length_c   1.000
_cell.angle_alpha   90.00
_cell.angle_beta   90.00
_cell.angle_gamma   90.00
#
_symmetry.space_group_name_H-M   'P 1'
#
loop_
_entity.id
_entity.type
_entity.pdbx_description
1 polymer ?
#
loop_
_entity_poly.entity_id
_entity_poly.type
_entity_poly.pdbx_seq_one_letter_code
_entity_poly.pdbx_strand_id
1 'polypeptide(L)'
;MSIVIMLNEKFRERIDAWQCFVKKPEHFPSFIHRVLKLSLDEGSRSSAEQCAIITFLVNSFNSVEIDIVREQMNKLTHMSIWMNLLPSQRDDMFGGSKFERNYLWNLIARFKRTLDRVDDESKEVDLEDIRYCERFIELVIDLEALLPTRRFFNALLHSSKLITHCVLSKLISSEAGSLFCQLVEMLKFYARFEINDITGQQLTNKEVSDRHYEHMVQLQKAAFKYFRSFFYPSSIRLLSFILIIFFSLEKACPISIF
;
A
#
# COMPACT_ATOMS: atom_id res chain seq x y z
N MET A 1 2.58 -23.86 6.76
CA MET A 1 3.65 -23.03 7.36
C MET A 1 5.04 -23.53 7.04
N SER A 2 5.37 -24.82 7.18
CA SER A 2 6.75 -25.32 6.97
C SER A 2 7.37 -24.95 5.61
N ILE A 3 6.61 -25.04 4.51
CA ILE A 3 7.08 -24.63 3.18
C ILE A 3 7.44 -23.13 3.16
N VAL A 4 6.57 -22.26 3.68
CA VAL A 4 6.78 -20.81 3.76
C VAL A 4 8.04 -20.49 4.55
N ILE A 5 8.21 -21.10 5.72
CA ILE A 5 9.37 -20.88 6.59
C ILE A 5 10.66 -21.34 5.90
N MET A 6 10.66 -22.51 5.27
CA MET A 6 11.82 -23.04 4.55
C MET A 6 12.22 -22.15 3.36
N LEU A 7 11.24 -21.61 2.63
CA LEU A 7 11.51 -20.69 1.53
C LEU A 7 12.09 -19.37 2.03
N ASN A 8 11.53 -18.80 3.10
CA ASN A 8 12.08 -17.60 3.72
C ASN A 8 13.53 -17.81 4.19
N GLU A 9 13.85 -18.98 4.75
CA GLU A 9 15.22 -19.30 5.14
C GLU A 9 16.16 -19.43 3.94
N LYS A 10 15.68 -20.01 2.82
CA LYS A 10 16.45 -20.01 1.56
C LYS A 10 16.73 -18.61 1.05
N PHE A 11 15.75 -17.70 1.07
CA PHE A 11 15.96 -16.30 0.70
C PHE A 11 16.98 -15.62 1.62
N ARG A 12 16.88 -15.87 2.92
CA ARG A 12 17.83 -15.35 3.93
C ARG A 12 19.26 -15.79 3.66
N GLU A 13 19.45 -17.07 3.33
CA GLU A 13 20.75 -17.65 2.97
C GLU A 13 21.16 -17.37 1.51
N ARG A 14 20.36 -16.60 0.76
CA ARG A 14 20.59 -16.27 -0.67
C ARG A 14 20.72 -17.51 -1.56
N ILE A 15 19.99 -18.57 -1.20
CA ILE A 15 19.89 -19.80 -1.97
C ILE A 15 18.64 -19.71 -2.85
N ASP A 16 18.73 -20.21 -4.09
CA ASP A 16 17.58 -20.27 -4.99
C ASP A 16 16.41 -21.05 -4.35
N ALA A 17 15.34 -20.31 -4.06
CA ALA A 17 14.14 -20.80 -3.40
C ALA A 17 13.13 -21.43 -4.38
N TRP A 18 13.21 -21.10 -5.67
CA TRP A 18 12.15 -21.38 -6.63
C TRP A 18 12.41 -22.63 -7.48
N GLN A 19 13.65 -23.10 -7.58
CA GLN A 19 14.00 -24.31 -8.37
C GLN A 19 13.11 -25.52 -8.09
N CYS A 20 12.70 -25.73 -6.84
CA CYS A 20 11.86 -26.88 -6.48
C CYS A 20 10.48 -26.80 -7.13
N PHE A 21 9.92 -25.59 -7.28
CA PHE A 21 8.64 -25.35 -7.93
C PHE A 21 8.78 -25.31 -9.45
N VAL A 22 9.88 -24.78 -9.98
CA VAL A 22 10.16 -24.79 -11.43
C VAL A 22 10.25 -26.23 -11.95
N LYS A 23 10.87 -27.14 -11.19
CA LYS A 23 10.94 -28.56 -11.55
C LYS A 23 9.59 -29.29 -11.51
N LYS A 24 8.65 -28.84 -10.67
CA LYS A 24 7.31 -29.43 -10.48
C LYS A 24 6.26 -28.34 -10.26
N PRO A 25 5.80 -27.66 -11.32
CA PRO A 25 4.97 -26.46 -11.21
C PRO A 25 3.49 -26.74 -10.90
N GLU A 26 3.03 -27.98 -11.06
CA GLU A 26 1.60 -28.38 -10.99
C GLU A 26 0.87 -27.91 -9.72
N HIS A 27 1.56 -27.90 -8.57
CA HIS A 27 0.95 -27.52 -7.29
C HIS A 27 1.21 -26.07 -6.89
N PHE A 28 2.01 -25.33 -7.67
CA PHE A 28 2.42 -23.97 -7.31
C PHE A 28 1.25 -22.98 -7.25
N PRO A 29 0.30 -22.94 -8.20
CA PRO A 29 -0.86 -22.02 -8.11
C PRO A 29 -1.72 -22.28 -6.87
N SER A 30 -1.99 -23.55 -6.56
CA SER A 30 -2.75 -23.96 -5.37
C SER A 30 -2.03 -23.62 -4.07
N PHE A 31 -0.70 -23.72 -4.06
CA PHE A 31 0.13 -23.31 -2.94
C PHE A 31 0.03 -21.80 -2.70
N ILE A 32 0.23 -20.97 -3.72
CA ILE A 32 0.10 -19.51 -3.61
C ILE A 32 -1.30 -19.11 -3.17
N HIS A 33 -2.35 -19.67 -3.78
CA HIS A 33 -3.73 -19.38 -3.37
C HIS A 33 -3.98 -19.67 -1.89
N ARG A 34 -3.45 -20.79 -1.39
CA ARG A 34 -3.55 -21.13 0.03
C ARG A 34 -2.77 -20.15 0.90
N VAL A 35 -1.57 -19.74 0.49
CA VAL A 35 -0.79 -18.71 1.22
C VAL A 35 -1.55 -17.38 1.30
N LEU A 36 -2.14 -16.92 0.20
CA LEU A 36 -2.95 -15.69 0.17
C LEU A 36 -4.17 -15.78 1.11
N LYS A 37 -4.86 -16.93 1.14
CA LYS A 37 -5.96 -17.13 2.10
C LYS A 37 -5.47 -17.10 3.54
N LEU A 38 -4.33 -17.72 3.83
CA LEU A 38 -3.74 -17.73 5.17
C LEU A 38 -3.28 -16.33 5.61
N SER A 39 -2.81 -15.49 4.68
CA SER A 39 -2.42 -14.11 4.96
C SER A 39 -3.60 -13.20 5.30
N LEU A 40 -4.85 -13.66 5.13
CA LEU A 40 -6.07 -12.94 5.53
C LEU A 40 -6.79 -13.60 6.73
N ASP A 41 -6.31 -14.74 7.21
CA ASP A 41 -6.88 -15.44 8.37
C ASP A 41 -6.41 -14.80 9.69
N GLU A 42 -7.35 -14.28 10.47
CA GLU A 42 -7.12 -13.58 11.73
C GLU A 42 -7.35 -14.45 12.97
N GLY A 43 -8.04 -15.59 12.83
CA GLY A 43 -8.51 -16.36 13.98
C GLY A 43 -7.59 -17.51 14.39
N SER A 44 -6.84 -18.08 13.45
CA SER A 44 -6.14 -19.35 13.68
C SER A 44 -4.61 -19.27 13.77
N ARG A 45 -4.01 -18.07 13.66
CA ARG A 45 -2.55 -17.93 13.50
C ARG A 45 -1.92 -16.97 14.47
N SER A 46 -0.70 -17.31 14.87
CA SER A 46 0.13 -16.43 15.67
C SER A 46 0.66 -15.26 14.83
N SER A 47 1.03 -14.18 15.51
CA SER A 47 1.68 -13.01 14.91
C SER A 47 2.96 -13.41 14.16
N ALA A 48 3.74 -14.35 14.72
CA ALA A 48 4.95 -14.90 14.08
C ALA A 48 4.65 -15.60 12.75
N GLU A 49 3.60 -16.43 12.69
CA GLU A 49 3.21 -17.11 11.44
C GLU A 49 2.75 -16.11 10.39
N GLN A 50 2.02 -15.07 10.79
CA GLN A 50 1.57 -14.02 9.89
C GLN A 50 2.73 -13.20 9.35
N CYS A 51 3.68 -12.83 10.20
CA CYS A 51 4.91 -12.16 9.79
C CYS A 51 5.72 -13.02 8.78
N ALA A 52 5.80 -14.34 9.00
CA ALA A 52 6.45 -15.24 8.05
C ALA A 52 5.70 -15.30 6.69
N ILE A 53 4.37 -15.25 6.70
CA ILE A 53 3.57 -15.20 5.46
C ILE A 53 3.81 -13.89 4.71
N ILE A 54 3.78 -12.74 5.38
CA ILE A 54 4.05 -11.45 4.70
C ILE A 54 5.47 -11.40 4.16
N THR A 55 6.46 -11.85 4.93
CA THR A 55 7.86 -11.97 4.47
C THR A 55 7.94 -12.81 3.18
N PHE A 56 7.20 -13.91 3.11
CA PHE A 56 7.17 -14.73 1.90
C PHE A 56 6.50 -14.02 0.71
N LEU A 57 5.46 -13.23 0.96
CA LEU A 57 4.81 -12.43 -0.09
C LEU A 57 5.73 -11.33 -0.62
N VAL A 58 6.48 -10.64 0.25
CA VAL A 58 7.55 -9.70 -0.13
C VAL A 58 8.52 -10.39 -1.09
N ASN A 59 9.07 -11.53 -0.68
CA ASN A 59 9.99 -12.31 -1.53
C ASN A 59 9.35 -12.75 -2.86
N SER A 60 8.04 -13.04 -2.86
CA SER A 60 7.29 -13.43 -4.07
C SER A 60 7.14 -12.28 -5.05
N PHE A 61 6.80 -11.08 -4.58
CA PHE A 61 6.72 -9.89 -5.45
C PHE A 61 8.10 -9.43 -5.93
N ASN A 62 9.15 -9.65 -5.13
CA ASN A 62 10.53 -9.39 -5.53
C ASN A 62 11.14 -10.44 -6.46
N SER A 63 10.39 -11.51 -6.78
CA SER A 63 10.80 -12.59 -7.69
C SER A 63 9.92 -12.68 -8.94
N VAL A 64 9.25 -11.59 -9.34
CA VAL A 64 8.34 -11.56 -10.50
C VAL A 64 9.04 -11.75 -11.85
N GLU A 65 10.36 -11.78 -11.89
CA GLU A 65 11.13 -12.18 -13.05
C GLU A 65 10.95 -13.65 -13.40
N ILE A 66 10.60 -14.50 -12.43
CA ILE A 66 10.41 -15.94 -12.59
C ILE A 66 8.99 -16.23 -13.08
N ASP A 67 8.85 -16.90 -14.22
CA ASP A 67 7.57 -17.05 -14.92
C ASP A 67 6.44 -17.62 -14.07
N ILE A 68 6.69 -18.70 -13.32
CA ILE A 68 5.66 -19.32 -12.46
C ILE A 68 5.18 -18.36 -11.36
N VAL A 69 6.09 -17.53 -10.81
CA VAL A 69 5.80 -16.55 -9.75
C VAL A 69 5.04 -15.38 -10.36
N ARG A 70 5.55 -14.83 -11.47
CA ARG A 70 4.94 -13.76 -12.26
C ARG A 70 3.49 -14.05 -12.58
N GLU A 71 3.20 -15.27 -13.04
CA GLU A 71 1.85 -15.68 -13.41
C GLU A 71 0.88 -15.58 -12.21
N GLN A 72 1.32 -15.91 -10.99
CA GLN A 72 0.46 -15.81 -9.81
C GLN A 72 0.40 -14.38 -9.25
N MET A 73 1.52 -13.66 -9.20
CA MET A 73 1.57 -12.29 -8.64
C MET A 73 0.84 -11.28 -9.53
N ASN A 74 0.92 -11.43 -10.86
CA ASN A 74 0.18 -10.56 -11.79
C ASN A 74 -1.34 -10.66 -11.59
N LYS A 75 -1.86 -11.81 -11.13
CA LYS A 75 -3.30 -11.95 -10.83
C LYS A 75 -3.77 -11.02 -9.70
N LEU A 76 -2.85 -10.47 -8.90
CA LEU A 76 -3.12 -9.56 -7.80
C LEU A 76 -2.93 -8.07 -8.15
N THR A 77 -2.21 -7.78 -9.25
CA THR A 77 -1.85 -6.42 -9.65
C THR A 77 -2.41 -6.01 -11.01
N HIS A 78 -3.02 -6.92 -11.76
CA HIS A 78 -3.51 -6.64 -13.12
C HIS A 78 -4.74 -5.72 -13.18
N MET A 79 -4.83 -4.95 -14.28
CA MET A 79 -5.85 -3.96 -14.66
C MET A 79 -7.31 -4.40 -14.43
N SER A 80 -7.60 -5.69 -14.61
CA SER A 80 -8.93 -6.30 -14.48
C SER A 80 -9.49 -6.29 -13.06
N ILE A 81 -8.67 -5.95 -12.06
CA ILE A 81 -9.09 -5.92 -10.67
C ILE A 81 -9.76 -4.58 -10.30
N TRP A 82 -9.28 -3.46 -10.86
CA TRP A 82 -9.51 -2.13 -10.25
C TRP A 82 -10.17 -1.10 -11.18
N MET A 83 -10.62 -1.49 -12.38
CA MET A 83 -11.43 -0.58 -13.19
C MET A 83 -12.85 -0.47 -12.66
N ASN A 84 -13.35 0.77 -12.65
CA ASN A 84 -14.74 1.20 -12.56
C ASN A 84 -15.60 0.64 -13.74
N LEU A 85 -15.48 -0.64 -14.06
CA LEU A 85 -16.39 -1.35 -14.94
C LEU A 85 -17.68 -1.63 -14.18
N LEU A 86 -18.80 -1.33 -14.83
CA LEU A 86 -20.14 -1.74 -14.42
C LEU A 86 -20.12 -3.22 -13.99
N PRO A 87 -20.81 -3.61 -12.91
CA PRO A 87 -20.81 -4.99 -12.41
C PRO A 87 -21.03 -6.05 -13.50
N SER A 88 -21.91 -5.77 -14.47
CA SER A 88 -22.23 -6.64 -15.60
C SER A 88 -21.07 -6.85 -16.60
N GLN A 89 -20.27 -5.83 -16.89
CA GLN A 89 -19.12 -5.96 -17.81
C GLN A 89 -17.91 -6.60 -17.12
N ARG A 90 -17.89 -6.61 -15.78
CA ARG A 90 -16.80 -7.12 -14.94
C ARG A 90 -16.84 -8.65 -14.81
N ASP A 91 -18.02 -9.24 -14.80
CA ASP A 91 -18.20 -10.69 -14.62
C ASP A 91 -18.13 -11.46 -15.95
N ASP A 92 -18.52 -10.85 -17.07
CA ASP A 92 -18.43 -11.46 -18.42
C ASP A 92 -17.01 -11.43 -19.04
N MET A 93 -16.20 -10.41 -18.74
CA MET A 93 -14.84 -10.29 -19.32
C MET A 93 -13.76 -11.09 -18.57
N PHE A 94 -13.99 -11.43 -17.30
CA PHE A 94 -12.94 -11.94 -16.43
C PHE A 94 -13.46 -13.06 -15.52
N GLY A 95 -13.28 -14.31 -15.93
CA GLY A 95 -13.43 -15.49 -15.07
C GLY A 95 -12.41 -15.57 -13.91
N GLY A 96 -11.85 -14.44 -13.46
CA GLY A 96 -10.99 -14.35 -12.27
C GLY A 96 -11.84 -14.28 -11.01
N SER A 97 -11.41 -14.97 -9.94
CA SER A 97 -12.23 -15.08 -8.75
C SER A 97 -12.33 -13.72 -8.01
N LYS A 98 -13.46 -13.49 -7.34
CA LYS A 98 -13.70 -12.30 -6.50
C LYS A 98 -12.61 -12.11 -5.43
N PHE A 99 -11.90 -13.18 -5.08
CA PHE A 99 -10.86 -13.18 -4.06
C PHE A 99 -9.63 -12.36 -4.47
N GLU A 100 -8.99 -12.67 -5.60
CA GLU A 100 -7.77 -11.98 -6.05
C GLU A 100 -8.05 -10.49 -6.23
N ARG A 101 -9.27 -10.16 -6.65
CA ARG A 101 -9.67 -8.77 -6.87
C ARG A 101 -9.68 -7.93 -5.59
N ASN A 102 -10.15 -8.51 -4.49
CA ASN A 102 -10.28 -7.79 -3.23
C ASN A 102 -9.09 -8.04 -2.29
N TYR A 103 -8.11 -8.85 -2.73
CA TYR A 103 -7.04 -9.35 -1.88
C TYR A 103 -6.23 -8.21 -1.23
N LEU A 104 -5.65 -7.32 -2.04
CA LEU A 104 -4.80 -6.23 -1.52
C LEU A 104 -5.58 -5.25 -0.64
N TRP A 105 -6.85 -4.96 -0.97
CA TRP A 105 -7.71 -4.14 -0.11
C TRP A 105 -7.98 -4.79 1.24
N ASN A 106 -8.31 -6.07 1.24
CA ASN A 106 -8.53 -6.83 2.48
C ASN A 106 -7.24 -6.96 3.29
N LEU A 107 -6.09 -7.09 2.62
CA LEU A 107 -4.78 -7.15 3.28
C LEU A 107 -4.43 -5.81 3.94
N ILE A 108 -4.69 -4.68 3.26
CA ILE A 108 -4.56 -3.34 3.86
C ILE A 108 -5.49 -3.19 5.07
N ALA A 109 -6.76 -3.60 4.95
CA ALA A 109 -7.72 -3.52 6.05
C ALA A 109 -7.29 -4.37 7.27
N ARG A 110 -6.68 -5.53 7.03
CA ARG A 110 -6.07 -6.35 8.08
C ARG A 110 -4.89 -5.63 8.72
N PHE A 111 -3.95 -5.12 7.93
CA PHE A 111 -2.78 -4.39 8.45
C PHE A 111 -3.20 -3.26 9.38
N LYS A 112 -4.19 -2.46 9.00
CA LYS A 112 -4.71 -1.36 9.82
C LYS A 112 -5.17 -1.85 11.19
N ARG A 113 -5.91 -2.95 11.24
CA ARG A 113 -6.35 -3.56 12.50
C ARG A 113 -5.18 -4.06 13.35
N THR A 114 -4.12 -4.57 12.73
CA THR A 114 -2.89 -4.93 13.45
C THR A 114 -2.19 -3.69 13.99
N LEU A 115 -2.09 -2.62 13.22
CA LEU A 115 -1.49 -1.36 13.66
C LEU A 115 -2.27 -0.73 14.82
N ASP A 116 -3.61 -0.71 14.73
CA ASP A 116 -4.49 -0.28 15.82
C ASP A 116 -4.28 -1.10 17.10
N ARG A 117 -3.99 -2.40 16.97
CA ARG A 117 -3.66 -3.27 18.12
C ARG A 117 -2.30 -2.94 18.73
N VAL A 118 -1.30 -2.60 17.90
CA VAL A 118 0.03 -2.19 18.37
C VAL A 118 -0.04 -0.85 19.10
N ASP A 119 -0.90 0.06 18.66
CA ASP A 119 -1.11 1.37 19.29
C ASP A 119 -1.96 1.33 20.57
N ASP A 120 -2.56 0.18 20.88
CA ASP A 120 -3.40 -0.03 22.06
C ASP A 120 -2.52 -0.20 23.31
N GLU A 121 -2.29 0.90 24.03
CA GLU A 121 -1.53 0.96 25.29
C GLU A 121 -2.05 0.04 26.40
N SER A 122 -3.28 -0.48 26.28
CA SER A 122 -3.84 -1.42 27.26
C SER A 122 -3.30 -2.85 27.12
N LYS A 123 -2.60 -3.16 26.03
CA LYS A 123 -2.06 -4.49 25.74
C LYS A 123 -0.54 -4.46 25.69
N GLU A 124 0.07 -5.57 26.09
CA GLU A 124 1.49 -5.77 25.82
C GLU A 124 1.72 -5.82 24.31
N VAL A 125 2.67 -5.02 23.85
CA VAL A 125 3.03 -4.94 22.43
C VAL A 125 3.83 -6.19 22.06
N ASP A 126 3.28 -6.96 21.13
CA ASP A 126 3.94 -8.13 20.54
C ASP A 126 5.01 -7.66 19.52
N LEU A 127 6.28 -8.03 19.73
CA LEU A 127 7.36 -7.67 18.80
C LEU A 127 7.11 -8.23 17.40
N GLU A 128 6.43 -9.35 17.30
CA GLU A 128 6.03 -9.96 16.04
C GLU A 128 5.00 -9.11 15.28
N ASP A 129 4.15 -8.35 15.97
CA ASP A 129 3.21 -7.42 15.34
C ASP A 129 3.89 -6.19 14.76
N ILE A 130 4.90 -5.66 15.47
CA ILE A 130 5.74 -4.58 14.94
C ILE A 130 6.44 -5.06 13.66
N ARG A 131 7.07 -6.24 13.71
CA ARG A 131 7.73 -6.84 12.54
C ARG A 131 6.76 -7.11 11.40
N TYR A 132 5.54 -7.56 11.70
CA TYR A 132 4.49 -7.70 10.70
C TYR A 132 4.20 -6.36 10.02
N CYS A 133 4.08 -5.27 10.80
CA CYS A 133 3.83 -3.94 10.26
C CYS A 133 4.98 -3.46 9.37
N GLU A 134 6.23 -3.65 9.79
CA GLU A 134 7.41 -3.33 8.99
C GLU A 134 7.43 -4.09 7.65
N ARG A 135 7.26 -5.42 7.70
CA ARG A 135 7.21 -6.26 6.49
C ARG A 135 6.04 -5.93 5.57
N PHE A 136 4.92 -5.51 6.15
CA PHE A 136 3.79 -5.05 5.35
C PHE A 136 4.11 -3.74 4.61
N ILE A 137 4.73 -2.76 5.27
CA ILE A 137 5.13 -1.52 4.60
C ILE A 137 6.20 -1.80 3.54
N GLU A 138 7.15 -2.70 3.78
CA GLU A 138 8.10 -3.16 2.76
C GLU A 138 7.38 -3.72 1.52
N LEU A 139 6.39 -4.60 1.71
CA LEU A 139 5.55 -5.12 0.62
C LEU A 139 4.88 -3.97 -0.18
N VAL A 140 4.32 -2.99 0.52
CA VAL A 140 3.64 -1.84 -0.11
C VAL A 140 4.64 -0.95 -0.87
N ILE A 141 5.85 -0.76 -0.34
CA ILE A 141 6.92 -0.05 -1.04
C ILE A 141 7.30 -0.76 -2.33
N ASP A 142 7.54 -2.08 -2.28
CA ASP A 142 7.92 -2.86 -3.46
C ASP A 142 6.84 -2.79 -4.56
N LEU A 143 5.56 -2.82 -4.15
CA LEU A 143 4.44 -2.64 -5.07
C LEU A 143 4.36 -1.23 -5.68
N GLU A 144 4.73 -0.18 -4.94
CA GLU A 144 4.72 1.21 -5.42
C GLU A 144 5.98 1.61 -6.22
N ALA A 145 7.10 0.93 -5.97
CA ALA A 145 8.39 1.24 -6.56
C ALA A 145 8.52 0.74 -8.01
N LEU A 146 7.77 -0.30 -8.38
CA LEU A 146 7.79 -0.88 -9.72
C LEU A 146 6.59 -0.39 -10.54
N LEU A 147 6.84 0.20 -11.72
CA LEU A 147 5.78 0.75 -12.58
C LEU A 147 4.65 -0.25 -12.92
N PRO A 148 4.92 -1.54 -13.24
CA PRO A 148 3.86 -2.49 -13.57
C PRO A 148 2.85 -2.73 -12.45
N THR A 149 3.29 -2.70 -11.20
CA THR A 149 2.46 -2.88 -10.01
C THR A 149 1.85 -1.56 -9.54
N ARG A 150 2.65 -0.49 -9.55
CA ARG A 150 2.27 0.87 -9.17
C ARG A 150 1.07 1.37 -9.95
N ARG A 151 1.05 1.13 -11.27
CA ARG A 151 0.05 1.65 -12.21
C ARG A 151 -1.40 1.55 -11.72
N PHE A 152 -1.70 0.51 -10.95
CA PHE A 152 -3.01 0.28 -10.37
C PHE A 152 -3.01 0.35 -8.85
N PHE A 153 -1.91 -0.05 -8.21
CA PHE A 153 -1.81 -0.06 -6.76
C PHE A 153 -1.79 1.35 -6.15
N ASN A 154 -1.24 2.35 -6.84
CA ASN A 154 -1.16 3.73 -6.33
C ASN A 154 -2.55 4.33 -6.03
N ALA A 155 -3.51 4.11 -6.93
CA ALA A 155 -4.90 4.52 -6.72
C ALA A 155 -5.53 3.82 -5.50
N LEU A 156 -5.23 2.53 -5.29
CA LEU A 156 -5.69 1.76 -4.15
C LEU A 156 -5.08 2.29 -2.84
N LEU A 157 -3.78 2.57 -2.85
CA LEU A 157 -3.03 3.11 -1.73
C LEU A 157 -3.64 4.44 -1.25
N HIS A 158 -3.92 5.36 -2.17
CA HIS A 158 -4.55 6.64 -1.84
C HIS A 158 -6.03 6.52 -1.42
N SER A 159 -6.77 5.57 -2.01
CA SER A 159 -8.19 5.34 -1.68
C SER A 159 -8.33 4.72 -0.29
N SER A 160 -7.43 3.81 0.06
CA SER A 160 -7.43 3.15 1.37
C SER A 160 -7.02 4.07 2.51
N LYS A 161 -6.37 5.21 2.26
CA LYS A 161 -5.81 6.11 3.29
C LYS A 161 -4.77 5.41 4.18
N LEU A 162 -4.04 4.44 3.64
CA LEU A 162 -3.03 3.69 4.36
C LEU A 162 -1.96 4.62 4.96
N ILE A 163 -1.35 5.50 4.14
CA ILE A 163 -0.29 6.40 4.59
C ILE A 163 -0.76 7.29 5.76
N THR A 164 -1.94 7.89 5.65
CA THR A 164 -2.51 8.70 6.72
C THR A 164 -2.69 7.90 8.01
N HIS A 165 -3.16 6.65 7.90
CA HIS A 165 -3.32 5.78 9.05
C HIS A 165 -1.98 5.43 9.71
N CYS A 166 -0.91 5.19 8.93
CA CYS A 166 0.43 4.97 9.46
C CYS A 166 1.03 6.21 10.14
N VAL A 167 0.83 7.40 9.55
CA VAL A 167 1.35 8.66 10.09
C VAL A 167 0.66 9.05 11.42
N LEU A 168 -0.62 8.72 11.57
CA LEU A 168 -1.38 8.99 12.80
C LEU A 168 -1.17 7.93 13.89
N SER A 169 -0.45 6.86 13.58
CA SER A 169 -0.16 5.78 14.52
C SER A 169 0.85 6.23 15.58
N LYS A 170 0.72 5.72 16.80
CA LYS A 170 1.67 6.00 17.89
C LYS A 170 3.01 5.29 17.66
N LEU A 171 2.99 4.13 16.98
CA LEU A 171 4.18 3.37 16.62
C LEU A 171 5.25 4.24 15.95
N ILE A 172 4.86 5.20 15.10
CA ILE A 172 5.80 6.07 14.35
C ILE A 172 6.68 6.96 15.25
N SER A 173 6.18 7.28 16.45
CA SER A 173 6.89 8.13 17.42
C SER A 173 7.58 7.31 18.51
N SER A 174 7.36 6.00 18.54
CA SER A 174 7.95 5.10 19.52
C SER A 174 9.39 4.72 19.16
N GLU A 175 10.22 4.44 20.16
CA GLU A 175 11.59 3.95 19.95
C GLU A 175 11.60 2.60 19.20
N ALA A 176 10.67 1.70 19.54
CA ALA A 176 10.51 0.40 18.90
C ALA A 176 10.08 0.50 17.42
N GLY A 177 9.39 1.58 17.03
CA GLY A 177 8.91 1.81 15.67
C GLY A 177 9.83 2.63 14.77
N SER A 178 11.11 2.81 15.14
CA SER A 178 12.07 3.60 14.37
C SER A 178 12.22 3.12 12.92
N LEU A 179 12.30 1.80 12.69
CA LEU A 179 12.34 1.23 11.33
C LEU A 179 11.01 1.40 10.60
N PHE A 180 9.88 1.17 11.27
CA PHE A 180 8.55 1.42 10.70
C PHE A 180 8.41 2.87 10.21
N CYS A 181 8.87 3.85 11.00
CA CYS A 181 8.89 5.26 10.63
C CYS A 181 9.69 5.52 9.35
N GLN A 182 10.92 4.98 9.26
CA GLN A 182 11.76 5.11 8.06
C GLN A 182 11.07 4.52 6.81
N LEU A 183 10.45 3.35 6.95
CA LEU A 183 9.72 2.70 5.87
C LEU A 183 8.49 3.53 5.44
N VAL A 184 7.75 4.11 6.38
CA VAL A 184 6.59 4.97 6.06
C VAL A 184 7.02 6.23 5.32
N GLU A 185 8.15 6.84 5.68
CA GLU A 185 8.70 7.99 4.94
C GLU A 185 9.15 7.61 3.51
N MET A 186 9.78 6.43 3.34
CA MET A 186 10.06 5.91 2.00
C MET A 186 8.77 5.69 1.19
N LEU A 187 7.72 5.14 1.81
CA LEU A 187 6.44 4.95 1.15
C LEU A 187 5.79 6.30 0.77
N LYS A 188 5.88 7.33 1.61
CA LYS A 188 5.41 8.70 1.29
C LYS A 188 6.08 9.23 0.04
N PHE A 189 7.40 9.03 -0.09
CA PHE A 189 8.16 9.41 -1.27
C PHE A 189 7.65 8.69 -2.53
N TYR A 190 7.57 7.35 -2.50
CA TYR A 190 7.09 6.59 -3.65
C TYR A 190 5.65 6.95 -4.01
N ALA A 191 4.73 7.06 -3.05
CA ALA A 191 3.33 7.36 -3.34
C ALA A 191 3.14 8.71 -4.05
N ARG A 192 3.99 9.70 -3.75
CA ARG A 192 3.95 11.05 -4.35
C ARG A 192 4.93 11.23 -5.50
N PHE A 193 5.65 10.18 -5.90
CA PHE A 193 6.65 10.25 -6.95
C PHE A 193 6.03 10.78 -8.25
N GLU A 194 6.67 11.78 -8.85
CA GLU A 194 6.14 12.56 -9.97
C GLU A 194 6.31 11.81 -11.30
N ILE A 195 5.62 10.68 -11.41
CA ILE A 195 5.60 9.82 -12.60
C ILE A 195 4.15 9.64 -13.08
N ASN A 196 3.99 9.53 -14.40
CA ASN A 196 2.74 9.12 -14.98
C ASN A 196 2.60 7.60 -14.87
N ASP A 197 1.61 7.15 -14.10
CA ASP A 197 1.38 5.73 -13.81
C ASP A 197 1.06 4.89 -15.07
N ILE A 198 0.57 5.52 -16.14
CA ILE A 198 0.22 4.83 -17.40
C ILE A 198 1.41 4.81 -18.37
N THR A 199 2.05 5.96 -18.59
CA THR A 199 3.12 6.09 -19.60
C THR A 199 4.50 5.77 -19.04
N GLY A 200 4.66 5.79 -17.71
CA GLY A 200 5.96 5.65 -17.04
C GLY A 200 6.88 6.86 -17.22
N GLN A 201 6.39 7.95 -17.82
CA GLN A 201 7.17 9.15 -18.03
C GLN A 201 7.14 10.03 -16.78
N GLN A 202 8.27 10.68 -16.50
CA GLN A 202 8.32 11.69 -15.46
C GLN A 202 7.36 12.82 -15.78
N LEU A 203 6.62 13.30 -14.76
CA LEU A 203 5.78 14.47 -14.90
C LEU A 203 6.65 15.73 -14.97
N THR A 204 6.27 16.64 -15.84
CA THR A 204 6.88 17.96 -15.92
C THR A 204 6.44 18.82 -14.74
N ASN A 205 7.25 19.81 -14.36
CA ASN A 205 6.89 20.79 -13.32
C ASN A 205 5.54 21.48 -13.59
N LYS A 206 5.18 21.64 -14.87
CA LYS A 206 3.90 22.18 -15.28
C LYS A 206 2.76 21.21 -14.95
N GLU A 207 2.86 19.95 -15.33
CA GLU A 207 1.83 18.93 -15.04
C GLU A 207 1.62 18.73 -13.54
N VAL A 208 2.71 18.75 -12.76
CA VAL A 208 2.66 18.70 -11.29
C VAL A 208 1.91 19.91 -10.74
N SER A 209 2.22 21.11 -11.23
CA SER A 209 1.56 22.34 -10.81
C SER A 209 0.08 22.33 -11.18
N ASP A 210 -0.26 21.94 -12.41
CA ASP A 210 -1.63 21.86 -12.91
C ASP A 210 -2.48 20.89 -12.07
N ARG A 211 -1.93 19.72 -11.73
CA ARG A 211 -2.59 18.73 -10.85
C ARG A 211 -2.81 19.29 -9.44
N HIS A 212 -1.83 20.00 -8.89
CA HIS A 212 -1.97 20.65 -7.59
C HIS A 212 -3.08 21.72 -7.59
N TYR A 213 -3.11 22.56 -8.62
CA TYR A 213 -4.15 23.58 -8.78
C TYR A 213 -5.55 22.96 -8.94
N GLU A 214 -5.67 21.86 -9.67
CA GLU A 214 -6.94 21.16 -9.82
C GLU A 214 -7.49 20.66 -8.48
N HIS A 215 -6.66 20.01 -7.67
CA HIS A 215 -7.04 19.58 -6.32
C HIS A 215 -7.44 20.76 -5.42
N MET A 216 -6.71 21.87 -5.48
CA MET A 216 -7.05 23.10 -4.75
C MET A 216 -8.41 23.65 -5.17
N VAL A 217 -8.71 23.69 -6.46
CA VAL A 217 -10.00 24.14 -6.99
C VAL A 217 -11.13 23.20 -6.54
N GLN A 218 -10.92 21.90 -6.55
CA GLN A 218 -11.91 20.93 -6.05
C GLN A 218 -12.20 21.12 -4.56
N LEU A 219 -11.15 21.33 -3.74
CA LEU A 219 -11.30 21.61 -2.31
C LEU A 219 -12.05 22.93 -2.08
N GLN A 220 -11.71 23.99 -2.82
CA GLN A 220 -12.42 25.27 -2.76
C GLN A 220 -13.91 25.08 -3.08
N LYS A 221 -14.23 24.37 -4.18
CA LYS A 221 -15.63 24.09 -4.56
C LYS A 221 -16.38 23.34 -3.47
N ALA A 222 -15.76 22.33 -2.85
CA ALA A 222 -16.37 21.60 -1.73
C ALA A 222 -16.57 22.51 -0.51
N ALA A 223 -15.57 23.31 -0.14
CA ALA A 223 -15.66 24.25 0.97
C ALA A 223 -16.81 25.26 0.78
N PHE A 224 -16.93 25.84 -0.42
CA PHE A 224 -18.03 26.75 -0.75
C PHE A 224 -19.41 26.08 -0.69
N LYS A 225 -19.50 24.82 -1.11
CA LYS A 225 -20.77 24.07 -1.10
C LYS A 225 -21.24 23.78 0.32
N TYR A 226 -20.35 23.34 1.20
CA TYR A 226 -20.73 22.82 2.52
C TYR A 226 -20.60 23.84 3.67
N PHE A 227 -19.73 24.85 3.56
CA PHE A 227 -19.48 25.85 4.62
C PHE A 227 -19.99 27.26 4.27
N ARG A 228 -20.97 27.35 3.37
CA ARG A 228 -21.48 28.62 2.82
C ARG A 228 -21.89 29.67 3.87
N SER A 229 -22.28 29.25 5.07
CA SER A 229 -22.68 30.12 6.19
C SER A 229 -21.52 30.77 6.94
N PHE A 230 -20.29 30.23 6.86
CA PHE A 230 -19.11 30.75 7.56
C PHE A 230 -18.28 31.73 6.72
N PHE A 231 -18.50 31.79 5.40
CA PHE A 231 -17.70 32.58 4.47
C PHE A 231 -18.42 33.89 4.09
N TYR A 232 -18.29 34.92 4.93
CA TYR A 232 -18.56 36.29 4.50
C TYR A 232 -17.55 36.71 3.41
N PRO A 233 -17.92 37.62 2.48
CA PRO A 233 -17.09 37.99 1.33
C PRO A 233 -15.67 38.49 1.67
N SER A 234 -15.45 39.01 2.89
CA SER A 234 -14.13 39.42 3.39
C SER A 234 -13.20 38.25 3.73
N SER A 235 -13.72 37.05 4.01
CA SER A 235 -12.97 35.86 4.41
C SER A 235 -12.48 35.02 3.23
N ILE A 236 -12.99 35.26 2.01
CA ILE A 236 -12.62 34.50 0.80
C ILE A 236 -11.15 34.76 0.43
N ARG A 237 -10.71 36.02 0.50
CA ARG A 237 -9.29 36.36 0.28
C ARG A 237 -8.40 35.81 1.38
N LEU A 238 -8.90 35.77 2.62
CA LEU A 238 -8.17 35.26 3.77
C LEU A 238 -8.00 33.74 3.72
N LEU A 239 -8.98 32.97 3.24
CA LEU A 239 -8.82 31.52 3.07
C LEU A 239 -7.98 31.15 1.85
N SER A 240 -8.07 31.90 0.75
CA SER A 240 -7.10 31.78 -0.33
C SER A 240 -5.69 32.09 0.20
N PHE A 241 -5.51 33.15 0.99
CA PHE A 241 -4.22 33.48 1.61
C PHE A 241 -3.76 32.47 2.65
N ILE A 242 -4.65 31.96 3.52
CA ILE A 242 -4.29 30.99 4.58
C ILE A 242 -3.96 29.65 3.93
N LEU A 243 -4.74 29.16 2.97
CA LEU A 243 -4.41 27.91 2.25
C LEU A 243 -3.14 28.08 1.41
N ILE A 244 -2.94 29.22 0.74
CA ILE A 244 -1.70 29.49 0.00
C ILE A 244 -0.50 29.62 0.94
N ILE A 245 -0.62 30.30 2.08
CA ILE A 245 0.48 30.45 3.07
C ILE A 245 0.80 29.12 3.75
N PHE A 246 -0.21 28.35 4.17
CA PHE A 246 0.00 27.06 4.83
C PHE A 246 0.70 26.07 3.89
N PHE A 247 0.36 26.07 2.59
CA PHE A 247 0.98 25.20 1.58
C PHE A 247 2.28 25.76 0.97
N SER A 248 2.46 27.09 0.89
CA SER A 248 3.76 27.69 0.51
C SER A 248 4.83 27.49 1.58
N LEU A 249 4.46 27.40 2.86
CA LEU A 249 5.37 27.04 3.94
C LEU A 249 5.85 25.59 3.84
N GLU A 250 5.01 24.67 3.33
CA GLU A 250 5.35 23.27 3.09
C GLU A 250 6.44 23.10 2.00
N LYS A 251 6.57 24.07 1.07
CA LYS A 251 7.66 24.11 0.08
C LYS A 251 8.93 24.79 0.60
N ALA A 252 8.87 25.53 1.71
CA ALA A 252 10.00 26.31 2.23
C ALA A 252 10.68 25.66 3.45
N CYS A 253 10.08 24.63 4.05
CA CYS A 253 10.64 23.92 5.20
C CYS A 253 10.77 22.42 4.90
N PRO A 254 11.99 21.85 4.75
CA PRO A 254 12.19 20.41 4.60
C PRO A 254 12.13 19.66 5.95
N ILE A 255 11.40 20.20 6.94
CA ILE A 255 11.28 19.62 8.28
C ILE A 255 9.80 19.54 8.64
N SER A 256 9.41 18.32 8.99
CA SER A 256 8.16 17.82 9.56
C SER A 256 7.02 18.81 9.81
N ILE A 257 5.81 18.42 9.36
CA ILE A 257 4.63 18.23 10.22
C ILE A 257 3.56 17.50 9.39
N PHE A 258 3.14 16.35 9.93
CA PHE A 258 2.26 15.27 9.41
C PHE A 258 2.90 14.25 8.45
#